data_AF-G1QCJ2-F1
#
_entry.id   AF-G1QCJ2-F1
#
_cell.length_a   1.000
_cell.length_b   1.000
_cell.length_c   1.000
_cell.angle_alpha   90.00
_cell.angle_beta   90.00
_cell.angle_gamma   90.00
#
_symmetry.space_group_name_H-M   'P 1'
#
loop_
_entity.id
_entity.type
_entity.pdbx_description
1 polymer ?
#
loop_
_entity_poly.entity_id
_entity_poly.type
_entity_poly.pdbx_seq_one_letter_code
_entity_poly.pdbx_strand_id
1 'polypeptide(L)' 'IFIKGNCIREDLLYSFLEKLGLDVRAEHGLLGNVKKLITEEFVRQKYLEYREIPNTQPPEYEFLWGPRAFME' A
#
# COMPACT_ATOMS: atom_id res chain seq x y z
N ILE A 1 -1.38 4.48 6.68
CA ILE A 1 -2.61 5.11 6.11
C ILE A 1 -3.31 5.97 7.15
N PHE A 2 -3.78 5.42 8.28
CA PHE A 2 -4.43 6.19 9.35
C PHE A 2 -3.61 7.42 9.82
N ILE A 3 -2.34 7.22 10.16
CA ILE A 3 -1.41 8.28 10.62
C ILE A 3 -1.17 9.38 9.54
N LYS A 4 -1.46 9.09 8.27
CA LYS A 4 -1.27 10.02 7.14
C LYS A 4 -2.56 10.69 6.67
N GLY A 5 -3.66 10.59 7.44
CA GLY A 5 -4.92 11.26 7.10
C GLY A 5 -5.79 10.46 6.12
N ASN A 6 -5.83 9.13 6.28
CA ASN A 6 -6.67 8.18 5.53
C ASN A 6 -6.27 7.89 4.07
N CYS A 7 -5.28 8.58 3.51
CA CYS A 7 -4.60 8.17 2.29
C CYS A 7 -3.08 8.24 2.46
N ILE A 8 -2.34 7.50 1.63
CA ILE A 8 -0.88 7.58 1.56
C ILE A 8 -0.42 7.25 0.15
N ARG A 9 0.52 8.03 -0.38
CA ARG A 9 1.15 7.73 -1.67
C ARG A 9 1.96 6.44 -1.61
N GLU A 10 2.02 5.72 -2.74
CA GLU A 10 2.76 4.46 -2.87
C GLU A 10 4.22 4.61 -2.43
N ASP A 11 4.92 5.63 -2.94
CA ASP A 11 6.34 5.87 -2.67
C ASP A 11 6.62 6.06 -1.17
N LEU A 12 5.73 6.78 -0.48
CA LEU A 12 5.82 7.06 0.95
C LEU A 12 5.53 5.80 1.78
N LEU A 13 4.56 4.99 1.36
CA LEU A 13 4.26 3.73 2.03
C LEU A 13 5.46 2.78 1.95
N TYR A 14 6.04 2.62 0.76
CA TYR A 14 7.18 1.72 0.57
C TYR A 14 8.42 2.21 1.32
N SER A 15 8.70 3.51 1.28
CA SER A 15 9.79 4.11 2.07
C SER A 15 9.59 3.93 3.58
N PHE A 16 8.34 3.93 4.04
CA PHE A 16 8.02 3.69 5.44
C PHE A 16 8.22 2.22 5.83
N LEU A 17 7.82 1.29 4.97
CA LEU A 17 8.03 -0.15 5.16
C LEU A 17 9.51 -0.51 5.16
N GLU A 18 10.30 0.08 4.26
CA GLU A 18 11.75 -0.12 4.21
C GLU A 18 12.43 0.30 5.53
N LYS A 19 12.00 1.42 6.12
CA LYS A 19 12.48 1.88 7.44
C LYS A 19 12.10 0.94 8.59
N LEU A 20 11.08 0.10 8.41
CA LEU A 20 10.68 -0.94 9.36
C LEU A 20 11.39 -2.28 9.09
N GLY A 21 12.30 -2.34 8.12
CA GLY A 21 13.02 -3.56 7.73
C GLY A 21 12.26 -4.42 6.72
N LEU A 22 11.17 -3.92 6.14
CA LEU A 22 10.41 -4.60 5.09
C LEU A 22 10.82 -4.04 3.73
N ASP A 23 11.74 -4.74 3.08
CA ASP A 23 12.11 -4.42 1.70
C ASP A 23 10.96 -4.82 0.76
N VAL A 24 10.34 -3.82 0.14
CA VAL A 24 9.18 -4.01 -0.77
C VAL A 24 9.62 -4.50 -2.16
N ARG A 25 10.91 -4.37 -2.49
CA ARG A 25 11.51 -4.76 -3.78
C ARG A 25 12.10 -6.17 -3.73
N ALA A 26 12.45 -6.66 -2.54
CA ALA A 26 12.96 -8.00 -2.30
C ALA A 26 11.86 -8.97 -1.85
N GLU A 27 12.11 -10.27 -2.04
CA GLU A 27 11.25 -11.31 -1.49
C GLU A 27 11.59 -11.52 -0.01
N HIS A 28 10.59 -11.37 0.85
CA HIS A 28 10.74 -11.56 2.30
C HIS A 28 10.41 -13.00 2.67
N GLY A 29 11.29 -13.69 3.41
CA GLY A 29 11.13 -15.13 3.71
C GLY A 29 9.81 -15.54 4.38
N LEU A 30 9.17 -14.63 5.13
CA LEU A 30 7.86 -14.86 5.76
C LEU A 30 6.67 -14.33 4.94
N LEU A 31 6.84 -13.19 4.27
CA LEU A 31 5.73 -12.45 3.62
C LEU A 31 5.70 -12.65 2.10
N GLY A 32 6.71 -13.33 1.56
CA GLY A 32 6.95 -13.45 0.13
C GLY A 32 7.16 -12.08 -0.51
N ASN A 33 6.52 -11.86 -1.66
CA ASN A 33 6.57 -10.59 -2.37
C ASN A 33 5.66 -9.56 -1.70
N VAL A 34 6.25 -8.69 -0.89
CA VAL A 34 5.55 -7.64 -0.12
C VAL A 34 4.79 -6.69 -1.03
N LYS A 35 5.36 -6.33 -2.20
CA LYS A 35 4.67 -5.48 -3.18
C LYS A 35 3.35 -6.09 -3.62
N LYS A 36 3.38 -7.35 -4.07
CA LYS A 36 2.19 -8.11 -4.49
C LYS A 36 1.18 -8.26 -3.35
N LEU A 37 1.65 -8.52 -2.14
CA LEU A 37 0.78 -8.64 -0.98
C LEU A 37 -0.03 -7.35 -0.74
N ILE A 38 0.62 -6.19 -0.86
CA ILE A 38 -0.02 -4.88 -0.65
C ILE A 38 -0.91 -4.48 -1.84
N THR A 39 -0.42 -4.58 -3.07
CA THR A 39 -1.12 -4.09 -4.27
C THR A 39 -2.19 -5.04 -4.78
N GLU A 40 -2.05 -6.34 -4.54
CA GLU A 40 -2.98 -7.36 -5.06
C GLU A 40 -3.79 -8.01 -3.94
N GLU A 41 -3.14 -8.66 -2.97
CA GLU A 41 -3.86 -9.45 -1.96
C GLU A 41 -4.74 -8.57 -1.06
N PHE A 42 -4.18 -7.53 -0.44
CA PHE A 42 -4.97 -6.64 0.42
C PHE A 42 -6.05 -5.84 -0.33
N VAL A 43 -5.81 -5.53 -1.60
CA VAL A 43 -6.81 -4.89 -2.46
C VAL A 43 -7.93 -5.88 -2.82
N ARG A 44 -7.58 -7.12 -3.17
CA ARG A 44 -8.55 -8.20 -3.47
C ARG A 44 -9.41 -8.51 -2.24
N GLN A 45 -8.78 -8.53 -1.06
CA GLN A 45 -9.46 -8.76 0.21
C GLN A 45 -10.22 -7.54 0.74
N LYS A 46 -10.21 -6.40 0.02
CA LYS A 46 -10.92 -5.16 0.36
C LYS A 46 -10.44 -4.48 1.65
N TYR A 47 -9.24 -4.82 2.13
CA TYR A 47 -8.58 -4.09 3.21
C TYR A 47 -7.97 -2.77 2.72
N LEU A 48 -7.49 -2.76 1.48
CA LEU A 48 -6.93 -1.58 0.85
C LEU A 48 -7.69 -1.22 -0.42
N GLU A 49 -7.72 0.07 -0.73
CA GLU A 49 -8.03 0.58 -2.05
C GLU A 49 -6.75 1.16 -2.64
N TYR A 50 -6.47 0.83 -3.90
CA TYR A 50 -5.32 1.31 -4.65
C TYR A 50 -5.82 2.06 -5.87
N ARG A 51 -5.47 3.34 -6.00
CA ARG A 51 -5.98 4.20 -7.08
C ARG A 51 -4.92 5.17 -7.58
N GLU A 52 -5.06 5.56 -8.84
CA GLU A 52 -4.25 6.60 -9.46
C GLU A 52 -4.65 7.98 -8.91
N ILE A 53 -3.65 8.83 -8.68
CA ILE A 53 -3.84 10.21 -8.27
C ILE A 53 -4.12 11.05 -9.53
N PRO A 54 -5.29 11.70 -9.63
CA PRO A 54 -5.65 12.45 -10.81
C PRO A 54 -4.67 13.61 -11.05
N ASN A 55 -4.40 13.89 -12.33
CA ASN A 55 -3.55 15.00 -12.78
C ASN A 55 -2.07 14.92 -12.36
N THR A 56 -1.54 13.71 -12.17
CA THR A 56 -0.11 13.48 -11.93
C THR A 56 0.60 13.03 -13.21
N GLN A 57 1.77 13.62 -13.51
CA GLN A 57 2.64 13.23 -14.62
C GLN A 57 4.10 13.20 -14.14
N PRO A 58 4.74 12.02 -14.05
CA PRO A 58 4.24 10.66 -14.38
C PRO A 58 3.05 10.23 -13.49
N PRO A 59 2.29 9.17 -13.86
CA PRO A 59 1.18 8.68 -13.05
C PRO A 59 1.66 8.23 -11.68
N GLU A 60 1.00 8.71 -10.64
CA GLU A 60 1.29 8.39 -9.24
C GLU A 60 0.09 7.69 -8.61
N TYR A 61 0.36 6.82 -7.64
CA TYR A 61 -0.68 6.02 -6.99
C TYR A 61 -0.72 6.24 -5.48
N GLU A 62 -1.90 6.06 -4.91
CA GLU A 62 -2.11 6.11 -3.47
C GLU A 62 -2.93 4.92 -2.96
N PHE A 63 -2.71 4.61 -1.68
CA PHE A 63 -3.45 3.63 -0.91
C PHE A 63 -4.39 4.32 0.07
N LEU A 64 -5.59 3.76 0.19
CA LEU A 64 -6.59 4.08 1.20
C LEU A 64 -7.02 2.81 1.91
N TRP A 65 -7.67 2.97 3.06
CA TRP A 65 -8.38 1.87 3.71
C TRP A 65 -9.60 1.50 2.87
N GLY A 66 -9.76 0.22 2.60
CA GLY A 66 -10.96 -0.32 1.96
C GLY A 66 -12.07 -0.62 2.96
N PRO A 67 -13.27 -0.99 2.48
CA PRO A 67 -14.45 -1.15 3.32
C PRO A 67 -14.27 -2.18 4.42
N ARG A 68 -13.49 -3.24 4.15
CA ARG A 68 -13.23 -4.30 5.14
C ARG A 68 -12.42 -3.77 6.34
N ALA A 69 -11.46 -2.88 6.09
CA ALA A 69 -10.63 -2.30 7.15
C ALA A 69 -11.41 -1.39 8.11
N PHE A 70 -12.62 -0.95 7.75
CA PHE A 70 -13.51 -0.18 8.63
C PHE A 70 -14.51 -1.05 9.39
N MET A 71 -14.66 -2.32 9.00
CA MET A 71 -15.63 -3.25 9.57
C MET A 71 -15.00 -4.18 10.63
N GLU A 72 -13.68 -4.32 10.63
CA GLU A 72 -12.91 -5.19 11.54
C GLU A 72 -12.01 -4.40 12.48
#